data_AF-A0A1H1KY77-F1
#
_entry.id   AF-A0A1H1KY77-F1
#
_cell.length_a   1.000
_cell.length_b   1.000
_cell.length_c   1.000
_cell.angle_alpha   90.00
_cell.angle_beta   90.00
_cell.angle_gamma   90.00
#
_symmetry.space_group_name_H-M   'P 1'
#
loop_
_entity.id
_entity.type
_entity.pdbx_description
1 polymer ?
#
loop_
_entity_poly.entity_id
_entity_poly.type
_entity_poly.pdbx_seq_one_letter_code
_entity_poly.pdbx_strand_id
1 'polypeptide(L)'
;MTNFIFYVNPTLTLACRPAGTPALHSLAAAADLTGVHPEILQHYCRLGLLGAQRAGSEPTFDDNALYEVRRIEHYRRHHGVTLQALPLFCALSREVERLQTEVRFLRGP
;
A
#
# COMPACT_ATOMS: atom_id res chain seq x y z
N MET A 1 -0.11 -2.32 50.42
CA MET A 1 -0.57 -1.76 49.13
C MET A 1 0.18 -2.49 48.03
N THR A 2 -0.44 -3.50 47.43
CA THR A 2 0.23 -4.44 46.53
C THR A 2 -0.10 -4.08 45.09
N ASN A 3 0.92 -3.72 44.32
CA ASN A 3 0.81 -3.29 42.93
C ASN A 3 0.56 -4.51 42.03
N PHE A 4 -0.54 -4.51 41.28
CA PHE A 4 -0.76 -5.48 40.22
C PHE A 4 -0.21 -4.92 38.90
N ILE A 5 0.85 -5.56 38.38
CA ILE A 5 1.36 -5.29 37.03
C ILE A 5 0.52 -6.13 36.07
N PHE A 6 -0.30 -5.47 35.25
CA PHE A 6 -0.97 -6.11 34.12
C PHE A 6 0.02 -6.26 32.97
N TYR A 7 0.51 -7.47 32.73
CA TYR A 7 1.23 -7.81 31.51
C TYR A 7 0.20 -8.27 30.46
N VAL A 8 -0.27 -7.34 29.63
CA VAL A 8 -1.09 -7.69 28.47
C VAL A 8 -0.13 -8.16 27.37
N ASN A 9 -0.07 -9.47 27.14
CA ASN A 9 0.52 -10.02 25.92
C ASN A 9 -0.52 -9.86 24.79
N PRO A 10 -0.31 -9.00 23.78
CA PRO A 10 -1.13 -9.04 22.59
C PRO A 10 -0.70 -10.26 21.77
N THR A 11 -1.38 -11.38 21.94
CA THR A 11 -1.26 -12.50 21.02
C THR A 11 -1.78 -12.00 19.66
N LEU A 12 -0.85 -11.63 18.77
CA LEU A 12 -1.16 -11.29 17.39
C LEU A 12 -1.59 -12.58 16.68
N THR A 13 -2.89 -12.86 16.71
CA THR A 13 -3.45 -13.98 15.97
C THR A 13 -3.41 -13.64 14.49
N LEU A 14 -2.45 -14.21 13.76
CA LEU A 14 -2.42 -14.16 12.30
C LEU A 14 -3.58 -15.01 11.77
N ALA A 15 -4.67 -14.34 11.39
CA ALA A 15 -5.76 -14.97 10.66
C ALA A 15 -5.40 -15.01 9.17
N CYS A 16 -5.15 -16.21 8.64
CA CYS A 16 -5.08 -16.41 7.19
C CYS A 16 -6.48 -16.19 6.60
N ARG A 17 -6.71 -15.01 5.99
CA ARG A 17 -7.90 -14.76 5.16
C ARG A 17 -7.74 -15.61 3.89
N PRO A 18 -8.67 -16.53 3.57
CA PRO A 18 -8.62 -17.22 2.29
C PRO A 18 -8.64 -16.18 1.17
N ALA A 19 -7.85 -16.38 0.12
CA ALA A 19 -7.81 -15.50 -1.05
C ALA A 19 -9.15 -15.59 -1.79
N GLY A 20 -10.18 -14.92 -1.26
CA GLY A 20 -11.36 -14.56 -2.03
C GLY A 20 -10.96 -13.62 -3.16
N THR A 21 -11.79 -13.54 -4.20
CA THR A 21 -11.62 -12.55 -5.26
C THR A 21 -11.30 -11.19 -4.62
N PRO A 22 -10.16 -10.55 -4.93
CA PRO A 22 -9.81 -9.29 -4.30
C PRO A 22 -10.97 -8.32 -4.52
N ALA A 23 -11.39 -7.63 -3.46
CA ALA A 23 -12.45 -6.64 -3.56
C ALA A 23 -11.98 -5.56 -4.53
N LEU A 24 -12.63 -5.48 -5.69
CA LEU A 24 -12.34 -4.47 -6.70
C LEU A 24 -13.22 -3.25 -6.43
N HIS A 25 -12.57 -2.11 -6.24
CA HIS A 25 -13.18 -0.82 -6.01
C HIS A 25 -13.18 -0.01 -7.31
N SER A 26 -14.28 0.69 -7.60
CA SER A 26 -14.32 1.66 -8.70
C SER A 26 -13.45 2.88 -8.39
N LEU A 27 -13.18 3.72 -9.39
CA LEU A 27 -12.43 4.97 -9.18
C LEU A 27 -13.05 5.88 -8.11
N ALA A 28 -14.38 6.01 -8.12
CA ALA A 28 -15.10 6.80 -7.12
C ALA A 28 -14.94 6.20 -5.72
N ALA A 29 -15.16 4.89 -5.56
CA ALA A 29 -14.99 4.21 -4.28
C ALA A 29 -13.54 4.33 -3.77
N ALA A 30 -12.55 4.20 -4.66
CA ALA A 30 -11.14 4.37 -4.32
C ALA A 30 -10.82 5.80 -3.86
N ALA A 31 -11.40 6.82 -4.50
CA ALA A 31 -11.25 8.22 -4.11
C ALA A 31 -11.79 8.45 -2.69
N ASP A 32 -12.98 7.93 -2.38
CA ASP A 32 -13.60 8.05 -1.05
C ASP A 32 -12.77 7.33 0.03
N LEU A 33 -12.29 6.12 -0.27
CA LEU A 33 -11.51 5.30 0.67
C LEU A 33 -10.10 5.84 0.94
N THR A 34 -9.53 6.58 -0.01
CA THR A 34 -8.17 7.13 0.09
C THR A 34 -8.15 8.61 0.45
N GLY A 35 -9.26 9.32 0.28
CA GLY A 35 -9.34 10.77 0.40
C GLY A 35 -8.55 11.51 -0.70
N VAL A 36 -8.31 10.85 -1.84
CA VAL A 36 -7.56 11.41 -2.98
C VAL A 36 -8.51 11.73 -4.11
N HIS A 37 -8.32 12.89 -4.76
CA HIS A 37 -9.16 13.31 -5.87
C HIS A 37 -9.09 12.31 -7.05
N PRO A 38 -10.22 11.95 -7.71
CA PRO A 38 -10.25 10.98 -8.82
C PRO A 38 -9.26 11.30 -9.94
N GLU A 39 -9.04 12.58 -10.24
CA GLU A 39 -8.10 13.02 -11.27
C GLU A 39 -6.64 12.68 -10.95
N ILE A 40 -6.25 12.81 -9.67
CA ILE A 40 -4.92 12.44 -9.19
C ILE A 40 -4.74 10.93 -9.22
N LEU A 41 -5.76 10.15 -8.84
CA LEU A 41 -5.75 8.70 -8.96
C LEU A 41 -5.55 8.25 -10.41
N GLN A 42 -6.30 8.83 -11.35
CA GLN A 42 -6.10 8.55 -12.77
C GLN A 42 -4.69 8.92 -13.24
N HIS A 43 -4.13 10.02 -12.74
CA HIS A 43 -2.76 10.40 -13.05
C HIS A 43 -1.76 9.36 -12.53
N TYR A 44 -1.92 8.86 -11.30
CA TYR A 44 -1.09 7.77 -10.76
C TYR A 44 -1.23 6.47 -11.58
N CYS A 45 -2.44 6.14 -12.06
CA CYS A 45 -2.65 5.02 -12.99
C CYS A 45 -1.89 5.22 -14.30
N ARG A 46 -1.92 6.43 -14.89
CA ARG A 46 -1.18 6.75 -16.12
C ARG A 46 0.34 6.63 -15.93
N LEU A 47 0.84 6.93 -14.75
CA LEU A 47 2.25 6.77 -14.38
C LEU A 47 2.64 5.31 -14.08
N GLY A 48 1.69 4.36 -14.09
CA GLY A 48 1.94 2.96 -13.74
C GLY A 48 2.29 2.74 -12.27
N LEU A 49 1.96 3.69 -11.39
CA LEU A 49 2.26 3.59 -9.96
C LEU A 49 1.31 2.66 -9.22
N LEU A 50 0.10 2.49 -9.75
CA LEU A 50 -0.95 1.68 -9.16
C LEU A 50 -1.14 0.41 -9.99
N GLY A 51 -1.31 -0.73 -9.33
CA GLY A 51 -1.70 -2.01 -9.97
C GLY A 51 -3.16 -2.03 -10.42
N ALA A 52 -3.67 -0.90 -10.92
CA ALA A 52 -5.06 -0.78 -11.33
C ALA A 52 -5.33 -1.68 -12.53
N GLN A 53 -6.34 -2.54 -12.41
CA GLN A 53 -6.79 -3.38 -13.50
C GLN A 53 -7.82 -2.60 -14.31
N ARG A 54 -7.75 -2.66 -15.64
CA ARG A 54 -8.80 -2.03 -16.47
C ARG A 54 -9.96 -3.01 -16.59
N ALA A 55 -11.02 -2.80 -15.81
CA ALA A 55 -12.27 -3.51 -16.00
C ALA A 55 -13.14 -2.72 -16.99
N GLY A 56 -12.96 -2.98 -18.29
CA GLY A 56 -13.63 -2.21 -19.34
C GLY A 56 -13.00 -0.81 -19.51
N SER A 57 -13.81 0.25 -19.45
CA SER A 57 -13.35 1.64 -19.67
C SER A 57 -12.78 2.32 -18.43
N GLU A 58 -13.09 1.84 -17.23
CA GLU A 58 -12.66 2.48 -15.98
C GLU A 58 -11.62 1.62 -15.23
N PRO A 59 -10.66 2.27 -14.54
CA PRO A 59 -9.72 1.57 -13.69
C PRO A 59 -10.43 1.04 -12.43
N THR A 60 -10.19 -0.22 -12.09
CA THR A 60 -10.56 -0.82 -10.82
C THR A 60 -9.33 -1.02 -9.94
N PHE A 61 -9.53 -0.92 -8.63
CA PHE A 61 -8.48 -0.92 -7.62
C PHE A 61 -8.72 -2.05 -6.64
N ASP A 62 -7.73 -2.91 -6.44
CA ASP A 62 -7.77 -3.86 -5.33
C ASP A 62 -7.30 -3.19 -4.01
N ASP A 63 -7.40 -3.93 -2.91
CA ASP A 63 -6.95 -3.46 -1.59
C ASP A 63 -5.47 -3.04 -1.61
N ASN A 64 -4.64 -3.70 -2.42
CA ASN A 64 -3.22 -3.39 -2.55
C ASN A 64 -2.98 -2.05 -3.28
N ALA A 65 -3.74 -1.77 -4.33
CA ALA A 65 -3.69 -0.48 -5.02
C ALA A 65 -4.11 0.66 -4.09
N LEU A 66 -5.14 0.47 -3.25
CA LEU A 66 -5.53 1.47 -2.25
C LEU A 66 -4.42 1.71 -1.21
N TYR A 67 -3.73 0.66 -0.78
CA TYR A 67 -2.57 0.77 0.09
C TYR A 67 -1.46 1.60 -0.56
N GLU A 68 -1.13 1.34 -1.83
CA GLU A 68 -0.11 2.10 -2.56
C GLU A 68 -0.47 3.58 -2.71
N VAL A 69 -1.75 3.91 -2.95
CA VAL A 69 -2.20 5.31 -2.98
C VAL A 69 -1.89 6.02 -1.65
N ARG A 70 -2.26 5.40 -0.52
CA ARG A 70 -2.01 5.98 0.81
C ARG A 70 -0.52 6.14 1.07
N ARG A 71 0.28 5.18 0.63
CA ARG A 71 1.75 5.19 0.76
C ARG A 71 2.37 6.34 -0.05
N ILE A 72 1.94 6.50 -1.30
CA ILE A 72 2.35 7.62 -2.16
C ILE A 72 1.99 8.97 -1.53
N GLU A 73 0.75 9.13 -1.06
CA GLU A 73 0.31 10.39 -0.43
C GLU A 73 1.09 10.70 0.85
N HIS A 74 1.42 9.67 1.64
CA HIS A 74 2.28 9.83 2.81
C HIS A 74 3.65 10.40 2.42
N TYR A 75 4.30 9.86 1.38
CA TYR A 75 5.57 10.37 0.88
C TYR A 75 5.48 11.80 0.34
N ARG A 76 4.41 12.13 -0.39
CA ARG A 76 4.20 13.49 -0.89
C ARG A 76 4.04 14.51 0.23
N ARG A 77 3.23 14.19 1.25
CA ARG A 77 2.86 15.14 2.31
C ARG A 77 3.93 15.28 3.39
N HIS A 78 4.58 14.18 3.77
CA HIS A 78 5.53 14.18 4.88
C HIS A 78 6.99 14.29 4.44
N HIS A 79 7.32 13.87 3.23
CA HIS A 79 8.71 13.82 2.74
C HIS A 79 8.96 14.75 1.55
N GLY A 80 7.97 15.53 1.12
CA GLY A 80 8.10 16.49 0.03
C GLY A 80 8.42 15.86 -1.33
N VAL A 81 8.13 14.55 -1.48
CA VAL A 81 8.42 13.84 -2.73
C VAL A 81 7.53 14.40 -3.83
N THR A 82 8.16 14.84 -4.92
CA THR A 82 7.44 15.38 -6.08
C THR A 82 6.80 14.25 -6.88
N LEU A 83 5.73 14.58 -7.61
CA LEU A 83 5.06 13.66 -8.54
C LEU A 83 6.03 13.00 -9.54
N GLN A 84 7.00 13.77 -10.02
CA GLN A 84 8.01 13.31 -10.98
C GLN A 84 9.00 12.33 -10.34
N ALA A 85 9.27 12.45 -9.04
CA ALA A 85 10.18 11.58 -8.31
C ALA A 85 9.52 10.27 -7.86
N LEU A 86 8.19 10.21 -7.78
CA LEU A 86 7.45 9.04 -7.29
C LEU A 86 7.77 7.73 -8.03
N PRO A 87 7.84 7.66 -9.38
CA PRO A 87 8.15 6.40 -10.07
C PRO A 87 9.52 5.85 -9.66
N LEU A 88 10.54 6.72 -9.61
CA LEU A 88 11.88 6.33 -9.19
C LEU A 88 11.89 5.92 -7.70
N PHE A 89 11.22 6.68 -6.84
CA PHE A 89 11.14 6.39 -5.42
C PHE A 89 10.45 5.03 -5.14
N CYS A 90 9.32 4.76 -5.79
CA CYS A 90 8.61 3.49 -5.68
C CYS A 90 9.42 2.32 -6.23
N ALA A 91 10.18 2.51 -7.31
CA ALA A 91 11.08 1.48 -7.85
C ALA A 91 12.21 1.15 -6.86
N LEU A 92 12.88 2.18 -6.32
CA LEU A 92 13.93 2.02 -5.32
C LEU A 92 13.41 1.37 -4.04
N SER A 93 12.23 1.77 -3.57
CA SER A 93 11.62 1.18 -2.37
C SER A 93 11.36 -0.31 -2.55
N ARG A 94 10.81 -0.71 -3.71
CA ARG A 94 10.60 -2.12 -4.05
C ARG A 94 11.90 -2.90 -4.14
N GLU A 95 12.94 -2.31 -4.72
CA GLU A 95 14.24 -2.97 -4.80
C GLU A 95 14.90 -3.13 -3.43
N VAL A 96 14.78 -2.14 -2.55
CA VAL A 96 15.23 -2.25 -1.15
C VAL A 96 14.46 -3.33 -0.41
N GLU A 97 13.13 -3.40 -0.54
CA GLU A 97 12.32 -4.47 0.07
C GLU A 97 12.72 -5.86 -0.44
N ARG A 98 12.99 -5.99 -1.75
CA ARG A 98 13.48 -7.22 -2.38
C ARG A 98 14.84 -7.63 -1.82
N LEU A 99 15.82 -6.72 -1.82
CA LEU A 99 17.17 -6.96 -1.30
C LEU A 99 17.17 -7.28 0.20
N GLN A 100 16.33 -6.60 0.99
CA GLN A 100 16.18 -6.92 2.41
C GLN A 100 15.61 -8.32 2.61
N THR A 101 14.68 -8.74 1.77
CA THR A 101 14.12 -10.09 1.81
C THR A 101 15.16 -11.14 1.44
N GLU A 102 15.97 -10.88 0.41
CA GLU A 102 17.10 -11.72 0.01
C GLU A 102 18.15 -11.83 1.12
N VAL A 103 18.53 -10.70 1.72
CA VAL A 103 19.44 -10.68 2.87
C VAL A 103 18.87 -11.43 4.07
N ARG A 104 17.57 -11.27 4.38
CA ARG A 104 16.91 -12.03 5.46
C ARG A 104 16.89 -13.53 5.15
N PHE A 105 16.69 -13.93 3.91
CA PHE A 105 16.74 -15.32 3.48
C PHE A 105 18.15 -15.90 3.64
N LEU A 106 19.18 -15.16 3.23
CA LEU A 106 20.59 -15.59 3.34
C LEU A 106 21.14 -15.54 4.77
N ARG A 107 20.58 -14.69 5.64
CA ARG A 107 20.97 -14.55 7.06
C ARG A 107 20.09 -15.37 8.01
N GLY A 108 18.94 -15.86 7.55
CA GLY A 108 18.14 -16.87 8.24
C GLY A 108 18.88 -18.22 8.22
N PRO A 109 18.76 -19.04 9.28
CA PRO A 109 19.70 -20.10 9.66
C PRO A 109 19.97 -21.16 8.58
#